data_AF-A0A7W0VL38-F1
#
_entry.id   AF-A0A7W0VL38-F1
#
_cell.length_a   1.000
_cell.length_b   1.000
_cell.length_c   1.000
_cell.angle_alpha   90.00
_cell.angle_beta   90.00
_cell.angle_gamma   90.00
#
_symmetry.space_group_name_H-M   'P 1'
#
loop_
_entity.id
_entity.type
_entity.pdbx_description
1 polymer ?
#
loop_
_entity_poly.entity_id
_entity_poly.type
_entity_poly.pdbx_seq_one_letter_code
_entity_poly.pdbx_strand_id
1 'polypeptide(L)'
;MSRHVKPHRWADLLAGRVEGTERAAMEAHAKTCARCESARVRVGRASDSFLSIREQPAPELPWDSVRARVHWAVSKERREKQGDPAKPRVPMLAWAAMVVIAAGGVGIISGSVVPAPHVEEDTIAH
;
A
#
# COMPACT_ATOMS: atom_id res chain seq x y z
N MET A 1 -16.84 47.19 -5.96
CA MET A 1 -16.45 45.90 -5.33
C MET A 1 -15.28 45.31 -6.11
N SER A 2 -14.05 45.52 -5.63
CA SER A 2 -12.85 44.95 -6.24
C SER A 2 -12.90 43.43 -6.06
N ARG A 3 -12.94 42.66 -7.16
CA ARG A 3 -12.84 41.20 -7.06
C ARG A 3 -11.48 40.83 -6.47
N HIS A 4 -11.47 39.96 -5.47
CA HIS A 4 -10.23 39.47 -4.88
C HIS A 4 -9.37 38.73 -5.92
N VAL A 5 -8.06 38.86 -5.76
CA VAL A 5 -7.08 38.09 -6.54
C VAL A 5 -7.20 36.61 -6.18
N LYS A 6 -7.32 35.73 -7.18
CA LYS A 6 -7.41 34.28 -6.99
C LYS A 6 -6.09 33.73 -6.40
N PRO A 7 -6.12 32.74 -5.49
CA PRO A 7 -4.91 32.20 -4.86
C PRO A 7 -3.80 31.75 -5.82
N HIS A 8 -4.13 31.06 -6.91
CA HIS A 8 -3.13 30.59 -7.88
C HIS A 8 -2.38 31.74 -8.59
N ARG A 9 -2.99 32.92 -8.71
CA ARG A 9 -2.32 34.09 -9.30
C ARG A 9 -1.15 34.57 -8.45
N TRP A 10 -1.24 34.44 -7.13
CA TRP A 10 -0.11 34.72 -6.24
C TRP A 10 1.05 33.74 -6.47
N ALA A 11 0.74 32.47 -6.76
CA ALA A 11 1.76 31.48 -7.11
C ALA A 11 2.39 31.79 -8.48
N ASP A 12 1.60 32.24 -9.46
CA ASP A 12 2.14 32.72 -10.75
C ASP A 12 3.06 33.94 -10.57
N LEU A 13 2.69 34.87 -9.69
CA LEU A 13 3.48 36.06 -9.40
C LEU A 13 4.84 35.67 -8.81
N LEU A 14 4.85 34.76 -7.83
CA LEU A 14 6.09 34.22 -7.22
C LEU A 14 6.94 33.43 -8.23
N ALA A 15 6.30 32.74 -9.18
CA ALA A 15 6.99 32.03 -10.24
C ALA A 15 7.46 32.95 -11.39
N GLY A 16 7.29 34.27 -11.29
CA GLY A 16 7.71 35.22 -12.31
C GLY A 16 6.85 35.20 -13.59
N ARG A 17 5.69 34.55 -13.58
CA ARG A 17 4.79 34.38 -14.74
C ARG A 17 3.78 35.50 -14.93
N VAL A 18 3.80 36.52 -14.08
CA VAL A 18 2.89 37.68 -14.12
C VAL A 18 3.65 38.88 -14.67
N GLU A 19 3.01 39.62 -15.58
CA GLU A 19 3.55 40.85 -16.16
C GLU A 19 3.82 41.90 -15.08
N GLY A 20 4.78 42.80 -15.29
CA GLY A 20 5.17 43.82 -14.30
C GLY A 20 4.04 44.76 -13.90
N THR A 21 3.20 45.17 -14.85
CA THR A 21 2.04 46.04 -14.59
C THR A 21 0.98 45.36 -13.72
N GLU A 22 0.65 44.10 -14.04
CA GLU A 22 -0.29 43.30 -13.26
C GLU A 22 0.26 42.95 -11.87
N ARG A 23 1.56 42.64 -11.76
CA ARG A 23 2.25 42.45 -10.47
C ARG A 23 2.06 43.67 -9.57
N ALA A 24 2.34 44.87 -10.08
CA ALA A 24 2.20 46.10 -9.33
C ALA A 24 0.75 46.33 -8.88
N ALA A 25 -0.23 46.06 -9.75
CA ALA A 25 -1.66 46.15 -9.42
C ALA A 25 -2.07 45.16 -8.31
N MET A 26 -1.63 43.91 -8.41
CA MET A 26 -1.88 42.88 -7.39
C MET A 26 -1.29 43.28 -6.05
N GLU A 27 -0.03 43.71 -6.02
CA GLU A 27 0.66 44.15 -4.79
C GLU A 27 0.01 45.38 -4.16
N ALA A 28 -0.39 46.36 -4.97
CA ALA A 28 -1.14 47.53 -4.50
C ALA A 28 -2.49 47.13 -3.89
N HIS A 29 -3.19 46.17 -4.49
CA HIS A 29 -4.44 45.65 -3.95
C HIS A 29 -4.23 44.92 -2.61
N ALA A 30 -3.19 44.10 -2.48
CA ALA A 30 -2.90 43.39 -1.24
C ALA A 30 -2.63 44.35 -0.06
N LYS A 31 -1.96 45.49 -0.30
CA LYS A 31 -1.75 46.54 0.72
C LYS A 31 -3.04 47.09 1.33
N THR A 32 -4.15 47.03 0.60
CA THR A 32 -5.45 47.58 1.03
C THR A 32 -6.48 46.50 1.36
N CYS A 33 -6.23 45.24 1.00
CA CYS A 33 -7.16 44.13 1.18
C CYS A 33 -6.54 43.02 2.03
N ALA A 34 -6.92 42.97 3.31
CA ALA A 34 -6.43 41.98 4.28
C ALA A 34 -6.58 40.52 3.82
N ARG A 35 -7.64 40.19 3.06
CA ARG A 35 -7.85 38.85 2.50
C ARG A 35 -6.82 38.50 1.43
N CYS A 36 -6.51 39.44 0.55
CA CYS A 36 -5.51 39.25 -0.50
C CYS A 36 -4.10 39.22 0.08
N GLU A 37 -3.81 40.04 1.10
CA GLU A 37 -2.55 39.98 1.84
C GLU A 37 -2.38 38.62 2.53
N SER A 38 -3.40 38.15 3.24
CA SER A 38 -3.38 36.83 3.89
C SER A 38 -3.21 35.69 2.88
N ALA A 39 -3.76 35.81 1.67
CA ALA A 39 -3.55 34.84 0.61
C ALA A 39 -2.09 34.88 0.11
N ARG A 40 -1.55 36.07 -0.14
CA ARG A 40 -0.15 36.28 -0.54
C ARG A 40 0.82 35.66 0.46
N VAL A 41 0.66 35.96 1.76
CA VAL A 41 1.52 35.42 2.83
C VAL A 41 1.44 33.89 2.90
N ARG A 42 0.24 33.31 2.81
CA ARG A 42 0.08 31.85 2.83
C ARG A 42 0.77 31.16 1.65
N VAL A 43 0.62 31.73 0.45
CA VAL A 43 1.28 31.18 -0.75
C VAL A 43 2.80 31.34 -0.62
N GLY A 44 3.30 32.49 -0.15
CA GLY A 44 4.73 32.70 0.12
C GLY A 44 5.31 31.66 1.07
N ARG A 45 4.70 31.47 2.25
CA ARG A 45 5.14 30.44 3.22
C ARG A 45 5.16 29.02 2.64
N ALA A 46 4.15 28.68 1.84
CA ALA A 46 4.10 27.38 1.18
C ALA A 46 5.23 27.24 0.13
N SER A 47 5.50 28.30 -0.64
CA SER A 47 6.61 28.35 -1.60
C SER A 47 7.98 28.20 -0.94
N ASP A 48 8.21 28.88 0.18
CA ASP A 48 9.47 28.78 0.94
C ASP A 48 9.71 27.36 1.47
N SER A 49 8.63 26.66 1.85
CA SER A 49 8.72 25.27 2.30
C SER A 49 9.25 24.34 1.19
N PHE A 50 8.95 24.60 -0.08
CA PHE A 50 9.51 23.82 -1.19
C PHE A 50 11.01 24.05 -1.39
N LEU A 51 11.52 25.26 -1.12
CA LEU A 51 12.95 25.52 -1.14
C LEU A 51 13.66 24.73 -0.04
N SER A 52 13.10 24.72 1.17
CA SER A 52 13.61 23.90 2.27
C SER A 52 13.63 22.40 1.94
N ILE A 53 12.59 21.88 1.28
CA ILE A 53 12.56 20.47 0.84
C ILE A 53 13.61 20.22 -0.24
N ARG A 54 13.82 21.16 -1.16
CA ARG A 54 14.80 21.03 -2.25
C ARG A 54 16.24 21.01 -1.75
N GLU A 55 16.52 21.71 -0.66
CA GLU A 55 17.84 21.77 -0.03
C GLU A 55 18.17 20.52 0.79
N GLN A 56 17.17 19.72 1.14
CA GLN A 56 17.41 18.44 1.82
C GLN A 56 18.13 17.47 0.88
N PRO A 57 19.09 16.68 1.39
CA PRO A 57 19.73 15.65 0.59
C PRO A 57 18.66 14.68 0.07
N ALA A 58 18.85 14.21 -1.17
CA ALA A 58 17.96 13.20 -1.74
C ALA A 58 17.92 12.00 -0.78
N PRO A 59 16.73 11.56 -0.34
CA PRO A 59 16.66 10.44 0.58
C PRO A 59 17.25 9.21 -0.09
N GLU A 60 18.02 8.44 0.66
CA GLU A 60 18.44 7.10 0.25
C GLU A 60 17.21 6.20 0.26
N LEU A 61 16.46 6.21 -0.84
CA LEU A 61 15.32 5.34 -1.01
C LEU A 61 15.83 3.97 -1.48
N PRO A 62 15.54 2.88 -0.75
CA PRO A 62 15.82 1.53 -1.22
C PRO A 62 14.84 1.18 -2.34
N TRP A 63 15.10 1.71 -3.54
CA TRP A 63 14.24 1.60 -4.72
C TRP A 63 13.91 0.15 -5.07
N ASP A 64 14.81 -0.78 -4.80
CA ASP A 64 14.56 -2.22 -4.99
C ASP A 64 13.47 -2.74 -4.04
N SER A 65 13.47 -2.29 -2.79
CA SER A 65 12.42 -2.66 -1.84
C SER A 65 11.06 -2.06 -2.22
N VAL A 66 11.04 -0.81 -2.72
CA VAL A 66 9.82 -0.15 -3.21
C VAL A 66 9.31 -0.89 -4.44
N ARG A 67 10.18 -1.20 -5.40
CA ARG A 67 9.85 -1.95 -6.62
C ARG A 67 9.30 -3.33 -6.29
N ALA A 68 9.93 -4.06 -5.37
CA ALA A 68 9.46 -5.36 -4.92
C ALA A 68 8.06 -5.27 -4.29
N ARG A 69 7.83 -4.31 -3.38
CA ARG A 69 6.52 -4.10 -2.75
C ARG A 69 5.44 -3.73 -3.75
N VAL A 70 5.74 -2.82 -4.69
CA VAL A 70 4.80 -2.43 -5.76
C VAL A 70 4.48 -3.61 -6.67
N HIS A 71 5.49 -4.37 -7.11
CA HIS A 71 5.30 -5.56 -7.94
C HIS A 71 4.39 -6.57 -7.24
N TRP A 72 4.62 -6.85 -5.95
CA TRP A 72 3.81 -7.79 -5.19
C TRP A 72 2.37 -7.29 -4.97
N ALA A 73 2.18 -6.01 -4.65
CA ALA A 73 0.86 -5.43 -4.48
C ALA A 73 0.03 -5.50 -5.78
N VAL A 74 0.61 -5.07 -6.91
CA VAL A 74 -0.05 -5.12 -8.23
C VAL A 74 -0.30 -6.56 -8.67
N SER A 75 0.66 -7.46 -8.45
CA SER A 75 0.50 -8.88 -8.79
C SER A 75 -0.59 -9.56 -7.98
N LYS A 76 -0.71 -9.22 -6.69
CA LYS A 76 -1.75 -9.76 -5.81
C LYS A 76 -3.14 -9.28 -6.25
N GLU A 77 -3.31 -7.98 -6.46
CA GLU A 77 -4.57 -7.41 -6.95
C GLU A 77 -4.97 -8.00 -8.31
N ARG A 78 -3.99 -8.20 -9.22
CA ARG A 78 -4.24 -8.85 -10.51
C ARG A 78 -4.74 -10.28 -10.33
N ARG A 79 -4.15 -11.09 -9.44
CA ARG A 79 -4.61 -12.46 -9.19
C ARG A 79 -6.02 -12.50 -8.58
N GLU A 80 -6.30 -11.60 -7.64
CA GLU A 80 -7.63 -11.49 -7.02
C GLU A 80 -8.70 -11.09 -8.05
N LYS A 81 -8.42 -10.10 -8.90
CA LYS A 81 -9.34 -9.69 -9.98
C LYS A 81 -9.52 -10.73 -11.08
N GLN A 82 -8.45 -11.46 -11.39
CA GLN A 82 -8.45 -12.46 -12.45
C GLN A 82 -9.03 -13.80 -11.98
N GLY A 83 -9.46 -13.89 -10.71
CA GLY A 83 -10.10 -15.06 -10.13
C GLY A 83 -9.22 -16.30 -10.19
N ASP A 84 -7.89 -16.13 -10.30
CA ASP A 84 -6.96 -17.25 -10.49
C ASP A 84 -6.89 -18.01 -9.17
N PRO A 85 -7.56 -19.19 -9.05
CA PRO A 85 -7.55 -19.92 -7.80
C PRO A 85 -6.10 -20.30 -7.55
N ALA A 86 -5.55 -19.92 -6.40
CA ALA A 86 -4.23 -20.35 -5.99
C ALA A 86 -4.20 -21.87 -6.09
N LYS A 87 -3.64 -22.42 -7.18
CA LYS A 87 -3.60 -23.86 -7.41
C LYS A 87 -2.90 -24.45 -6.19
N PRO A 88 -3.56 -25.28 -5.37
CA PRO A 88 -2.93 -25.87 -4.21
C PRO A 88 -1.71 -26.62 -4.73
N ARG A 89 -0.52 -26.19 -4.31
CA ARG A 89 0.71 -26.93 -4.57
C ARG A 89 0.58 -28.21 -3.79
N VAL A 90 0.05 -29.25 -4.42
CA VAL A 90 -0.02 -30.58 -3.84
C VAL A 90 1.42 -30.97 -3.53
N PRO A 91 1.81 -31.09 -2.26
CA PRO A 91 3.19 -31.40 -1.92
C PRO A 91 3.52 -32.76 -2.55
N MET A 92 4.66 -32.84 -3.25
CA MET A 92 5.09 -34.04 -3.99
C MET A 92 5.09 -35.33 -3.13
N LEU A 93 5.20 -35.18 -1.80
CA LEU A 93 5.02 -36.24 -0.80
C LEU A 93 3.64 -36.93 -0.85
N ALA A 94 2.56 -36.21 -1.20
CA ALA A 94 1.23 -36.78 -1.32
C ALA A 94 1.13 -37.81 -2.47
N TRP A 95 1.91 -37.63 -3.53
CA TRP A 95 2.03 -38.62 -4.61
C TRP A 95 2.86 -39.84 -4.18
N ALA A 96 3.92 -39.64 -3.38
CA ALA A 96 4.72 -40.74 -2.86
C ALA A 96 3.93 -41.67 -1.93
N ALA A 97 3.01 -41.12 -1.13
CA ALA A 97 2.15 -41.91 -0.24
C ALA A 97 1.19 -42.85 -1.01
N MET A 98 0.69 -42.44 -2.18
CA MET A 98 -0.21 -43.28 -2.99
C MET A 98 0.52 -44.48 -3.64
N VAL A 99 1.79 -44.35 -3.97
CA VAL A 99 2.59 -45.46 -4.55
C VAL A 99 2.89 -46.53 -3.51
N VAL A 100 3.10 -46.16 -2.25
CA VAL A 100 3.35 -47.12 -1.15
C VAL A 100 2.11 -47.96 -0.85
N ILE A 101 0.92 -47.37 -0.91
CA ILE A 101 -0.35 -48.09 -0.68
C ILE A 101 -0.66 -49.05 -1.85
N ALA A 102 -0.36 -48.67 -3.09
CA ALA A 102 -0.55 -49.55 -4.25
C ALA A 102 0.43 -50.74 -4.26
N ALA A 103 1.63 -50.60 -3.69
CA ALA A 103 2.61 -51.67 -3.58
C ALA A 103 2.36 -52.61 -2.37
N GLY A 104 1.62 -52.17 -1.34
CA GLY A 104 1.33 -52.95 -0.14
C GLY A 104 0.12 -53.89 -0.24
N GLY A 105 -0.62 -53.89 -1.36
CA GLY A 105 -1.88 -54.60 -1.52
C GLY A 105 -1.78 -56.09 -1.89
N VAL A 106 -0.63 -56.73 -1.76
CA VAL A 106 -0.46 -58.18 -1.98
C VAL A 106 0.10 -58.82 -0.71
N GLY A 107 -0.81 -59.22 0.17
CA GLY A 107 -0.49 -60.05 1.32
C GLY A 107 -1.20 -59.61 2.57
N ILE A 108 -2.36 -60.22 2.84
CA ILE A 108 -2.71 -60.87 4.12
C ILE A 108 -3.98 -61.69 3.80
N ILE A 109 -3.77 -62.94 3.42
CA ILE A 109 -4.66 -64.03 3.82
C ILE A 109 -4.12 -64.49 5.16
N SER A 110 -5.04 -64.66 6.11
CA SER A 110 -4.90 -65.29 7.44
C SER A 110 -5.07 -64.30 8.59
N GLY A 111 -6.25 -64.41 9.20
CA GLY A 111 -6.25 -64.80 10.61
C GLY A 111 -6.77 -63.75 11.57
N SER A 112 -8.01 -64.01 12.01
CA SER A 112 -8.49 -63.77 13.38
C SER A 112 -8.54 -62.34 13.90
N VAL A 113 -9.75 -61.80 13.77
CA VAL A 113 -10.48 -61.02 14.77
C VAL A 113 -10.03 -61.33 16.20
N VAL A 114 -9.50 -60.32 16.89
CA VAL A 114 -9.70 -60.13 18.34
C VAL A 114 -10.09 -58.66 18.54
N PRO A 115 -11.30 -58.36 19.01
CA PRO A 115 -11.72 -56.99 19.27
C PRO A 115 -11.03 -56.45 20.52
N ALA A 116 -10.53 -55.21 20.44
CA ALA A 116 -10.25 -54.41 21.63
C ALA A 116 -11.58 -54.07 22.32
N PRO A 117 -11.60 -54.11 23.66
CA PRO A 117 -12.16 -52.95 24.36
C PRO A 117 -11.26 -52.58 25.56
N HIS A 118 -10.71 -51.38 25.58
CA HIS A 118 -11.29 -50.13 26.11
C HIS A 118 -10.61 -49.81 27.44
N VAL A 119 -9.69 -48.85 27.42
CA VAL A 119 -9.19 -48.17 28.63
C VAL A 119 -9.46 -46.69 28.40
N GLU A 120 -10.57 -46.22 28.96
CA GLU A 120 -10.96 -44.82 29.24
C GLU A 120 -12.43 -44.92 29.68
N GLU A 121 -12.96 -44.22 30.67
CA GLU A 121 -12.50 -43.48 31.84
C GLU A 121 -13.79 -43.30 32.67
N ASP A 122 -13.68 -42.61 33.80
CA ASP A 122 -14.78 -42.09 34.61
C ASP A 122 -15.58 -43.08 35.46
N THR A 123 -15.67 -42.78 36.76
CA THR A 123 -16.92 -42.24 37.36
C THR A 123 -16.81 -42.20 38.91
N ILE A 124 -16.62 -40.98 39.42
CA ILE A 124 -17.35 -40.34 40.54
C ILE A 124 -17.18 -40.85 42.00
N ALA A 125 -16.68 -39.91 42.82
CA ALA A 125 -17.09 -39.49 44.18
C ALA A 125 -17.54 -40.53 45.24
N HIS A 126 -16.87 -40.52 46.39
CA HIS A 126 -17.34 -39.77 47.58
C HIS A 126 -16.25 -39.70 48.66
#